data_AF-A0A836B316-F1
#
_entry.id   AF-A0A836B316-F1
#
_cell.length_a   1.000
_cell.length_b   1.000
_cell.length_c   1.000
_cell.angle_alpha   90.00
_cell.angle_beta   90.00
_cell.angle_gamma   90.00
#
_symmetry.space_group_name_H-M   'P 1'
#
loop_
_entity.id
_entity.type
_entity.pdbx_description
1 polymer ?
#
loop_
_entity_poly.entity_id
_entity_poly.type
_entity_poly.pdbx_seq_one_letter_code
_entity_poly.pdbx_strand_id
1 'polypeptide(L)'
;MDLPPATMKRIMRELAELATSPPEGIRVFMNEQNLLDIQAEIEGPQGTPFENGTFRMRLTLPSDFPATPPKGFFITKVFHPNVSTAGDICVNVLKRDWTSETTLRHVFMVIRCLLIQPFPDSALNEEAGKLLLEDYEEYDKRARLMTSIHGLSQAKRPTPTPLTTSGANAGGAAAGEGGKKEAGAGGEGSSPTLKKAKSEAAGKAAAGAAASATMAKVKKGLKRL
;
A
#
# COMPACT_ATOMS: atom_id res chain seq x y z
N MET A 1 19.76 -13.75 16.85
CA MET A 1 19.98 -12.28 16.83
C MET A 1 19.08 -11.77 17.92
N ASP A 2 19.67 -11.40 19.05
CA ASP A 2 18.91 -11.33 20.29
C ASP A 2 18.88 -9.88 20.74
N LEU A 3 17.75 -9.21 20.51
CA LEU A 3 17.50 -7.88 21.02
C LEU A 3 17.28 -7.94 22.54
N PRO A 4 17.55 -6.84 23.28
CA PRO A 4 17.27 -6.78 24.72
C PRO A 4 15.80 -7.14 25.02
N PRO A 5 15.50 -7.83 26.14
CA PRO A 5 14.13 -8.24 26.47
C PRO A 5 13.12 -7.09 26.52
N ALA A 6 13.54 -5.92 27.01
CA ALA A 6 12.71 -4.71 27.02
C ALA A 6 12.34 -4.25 25.60
N THR A 7 13.29 -4.31 24.66
CA THR A 7 13.07 -4.00 23.24
C THR A 7 12.12 -5.01 22.61
N MET A 8 12.30 -6.30 22.87
CA MET A 8 11.39 -7.34 22.36
C MET A 8 9.96 -7.16 22.88
N LYS A 9 9.78 -6.85 24.17
CA LYS A 9 8.46 -6.56 24.77
C LYS A 9 7.80 -5.35 24.11
N ARG A 10 8.59 -4.32 23.78
CA ARG A 10 8.11 -3.15 23.03
C ARG A 10 7.65 -3.54 21.63
N ILE A 11 8.45 -4.30 20.87
CA ILE A 11 8.10 -4.73 19.51
C ILE A 11 6.79 -5.53 19.52
N MET A 12 6.65 -6.52 20.41
CA MET A 12 5.43 -7.32 20.52
C MET A 12 4.20 -6.46 20.79
N ARG A 13 4.31 -5.48 21.69
CA ARG A 13 3.22 -4.54 22.00
C ARG A 13 2.84 -3.72 20.77
N GLU A 14 3.81 -3.11 20.09
CA GLU A 14 3.55 -2.29 18.89
C GLU A 14 2.95 -3.11 17.74
N LEU A 15 3.40 -4.35 17.54
CA LEU A 15 2.81 -5.26 16.55
C LEU A 15 1.36 -5.62 16.90
N ALA A 16 1.07 -5.92 18.17
CA ALA A 16 -0.29 -6.18 18.63
C ALA A 16 -1.21 -4.97 18.42
N GLU A 17 -0.73 -3.75 18.70
CA GLU A 17 -1.44 -2.50 18.44
C GLU A 17 -1.69 -2.27 16.94
N LEU A 18 -0.73 -2.61 16.08
CA LEU A 18 -0.88 -2.50 14.62
C LEU A 18 -1.88 -3.51 14.05
N ALA A 19 -1.98 -4.70 14.62
CA ALA A 19 -2.97 -5.70 14.19
C ALA A 19 -4.38 -5.38 14.68
N THR A 20 -4.53 -4.85 15.88
CA THR A 20 -5.84 -4.51 16.48
C THR A 20 -6.38 -3.15 16.03
N SER A 21 -5.50 -2.19 15.75
CA SER A 21 -5.85 -0.85 15.31
C SER A 21 -4.94 -0.40 14.16
N PRO A 22 -5.09 -0.98 12.96
CA PRO A 22 -4.25 -0.63 11.83
C PRO A 22 -4.42 0.85 11.40
N PRO A 23 -3.35 1.54 10.98
CA PRO A 23 -3.48 2.84 10.32
C PRO A 23 -4.27 2.73 9.01
N GLU A 24 -4.87 3.84 8.58
CA GLU A 24 -5.60 3.88 7.32
C GLU A 24 -4.72 3.45 6.14
N GLY A 25 -5.22 2.48 5.37
CA GLY A 25 -4.52 1.97 4.20
C GLY A 25 -3.24 1.18 4.52
N ILE A 26 -3.07 0.68 5.76
CA ILE A 26 -1.91 -0.11 6.16
C ILE A 26 -2.39 -1.36 6.89
N ARG A 27 -1.93 -2.54 6.45
CA ARG A 27 -2.16 -3.81 7.15
C ARG A 27 -0.83 -4.47 7.44
N VAL A 28 -0.61 -4.87 8.69
CA VAL A 28 0.63 -5.52 9.13
C VAL A 28 0.37 -7.00 9.33
N PHE A 29 1.29 -7.83 8.84
CA PHE A 29 1.28 -9.29 9.00
C PHE A 29 2.38 -9.68 9.98
N MET A 30 2.00 -10.30 11.09
CA MET A 30 2.97 -10.80 12.05
C MET A 30 3.60 -12.09 11.54
N ASN A 31 4.92 -12.17 11.65
CA ASN A 31 5.67 -13.40 11.50
C ASN A 31 5.98 -13.97 12.89
N GLU A 32 5.25 -15.01 13.29
CA GLU A 32 5.41 -15.64 14.61
C GLU A 32 6.79 -16.29 14.79
N GLN A 33 7.48 -16.64 13.70
CA GLN A 33 8.80 -17.27 13.72
C GLN A 33 9.92 -16.23 13.86
N ASN A 34 9.71 -15.03 13.34
CA ASN A 34 10.70 -13.96 13.37
C ASN A 34 10.04 -12.58 13.46
N LEU A 35 9.90 -12.08 14.69
CA LEU A 35 9.33 -10.76 14.98
C LEU A 35 10.19 -9.58 14.48
N LEU A 36 11.42 -9.83 14.03
CA LEU A 36 12.31 -8.80 13.46
C LEU A 36 12.11 -8.63 11.95
N ASP A 37 11.36 -9.53 11.31
CA ASP A 37 10.94 -9.45 9.91
C ASP A 37 9.42 -9.20 9.87
N ILE A 38 9.05 -7.96 9.57
CA ILE A 38 7.67 -7.50 9.66
C ILE A 38 7.19 -7.19 8.25
N GLN A 39 6.14 -7.89 7.80
CA GLN A 39 5.54 -7.62 6.50
C GLN A 39 4.31 -6.74 6.63
N ALA A 40 4.05 -5.93 5.60
CA ALA A 40 2.87 -5.09 5.54
C ALA A 40 2.37 -4.94 4.10
N GLU A 41 1.09 -4.62 3.97
CA GLU A 41 0.46 -4.12 2.76
C GLU A 41 0.14 -2.64 2.95
N ILE A 42 0.63 -1.81 2.02
CA ILE A 42 0.35 -0.37 1.99
C ILE A 42 -0.53 -0.08 0.78
N GLU A 43 -1.65 0.57 1.02
CA GLU A 43 -2.56 1.05 0.00
C GLU A 43 -2.04 2.36 -0.58
N GLY A 44 -1.99 2.40 -1.91
CA GLY A 44 -1.62 3.60 -2.64
C GLY A 44 -2.57 4.76 -2.33
N PRO A 45 -2.05 5.91 -1.85
CA PRO A 45 -2.89 7.05 -1.50
C PRO A 45 -3.67 7.60 -2.71
N GLN A 46 -4.88 8.11 -2.46
CA GLN A 46 -5.70 8.74 -3.49
C GLN A 46 -5.02 9.98 -4.08
N GLY A 47 -5.25 10.24 -5.37
CA GLY A 47 -4.66 11.37 -6.08
C GLY A 47 -3.17 11.20 -6.44
N THR A 48 -2.59 10.04 -6.15
CA THR A 48 -1.20 9.70 -6.52
C THR A 48 -1.18 8.74 -7.72
N PRO A 49 -0.05 8.56 -8.41
CA PRO A 49 0.07 7.51 -9.42
C PRO A 49 -0.02 6.08 -8.85
N PHE A 50 0.00 5.94 -7.52
CA PHE A 50 -0.08 4.67 -6.80
C PHE A 50 -1.51 4.28 -6.42
N GLU A 51 -2.48 5.17 -6.60
CA GLU A 51 -3.89 4.96 -6.26
C GLU A 51 -4.43 3.64 -6.81
N ASN A 52 -5.32 2.99 -6.05
CA ASN A 52 -5.91 1.67 -6.33
C ASN A 52 -4.92 0.49 -6.30
N GLY A 53 -3.62 0.76 -6.15
CA GLY A 53 -2.61 -0.26 -5.87
C GLY A 53 -2.58 -0.66 -4.39
N THR A 54 -2.20 -1.91 -4.14
CA THR A 54 -1.73 -2.36 -2.82
C THR A 54 -0.32 -2.92 -2.98
N PHE A 55 0.61 -2.44 -2.17
CA PHE A 55 2.03 -2.74 -2.25
C PHE A 55 2.47 -3.53 -1.03
N ARG A 56 2.95 -4.76 -1.23
CA ARG A 56 3.59 -5.54 -0.18
C ARG A 56 4.97 -4.98 0.09
N MET A 57 5.30 -4.86 1.36
CA MET A 57 6.58 -4.39 1.82
C MET A 57 7.02 -5.16 3.06
N ARG A 58 8.29 -5.00 3.41
CA ARG A 58 8.92 -5.59 4.59
C ARG A 58 9.76 -4.56 5.32
N LEU A 59 9.70 -4.59 6.65
CA LEU A 59 10.66 -3.98 7.54
C LEU A 59 11.55 -5.05 8.17
N THR A 60 12.84 -4.78 8.24
CA THR A 60 13.81 -5.59 8.98
C THR A 60 14.39 -4.76 10.11
N LEU A 61 14.20 -5.22 11.35
CA LEU A 61 14.77 -4.57 12.53
C LEU A 61 16.24 -4.97 12.68
N PRO A 62 17.18 -4.02 12.77
CA PRO A 62 18.59 -4.35 12.94
C PRO A 62 18.90 -4.83 14.38
N SER A 63 20.07 -5.42 14.59
CA SER A 63 20.51 -5.94 15.90
C SER A 63 20.69 -4.88 16.99
N ASP A 64 20.83 -3.62 16.59
CA ASP A 64 20.96 -2.45 17.46
C ASP A 64 19.66 -1.64 17.55
N PHE A 65 18.53 -2.18 17.09
CA PHE A 65 17.22 -1.53 17.24
C PHE A 65 16.90 -1.30 18.73
N PRO A 66 16.39 -0.11 19.12
CA PRO A 66 15.92 1.00 18.29
C PRO A 66 16.95 2.13 18.08
N ALA A 67 18.24 1.93 18.37
CA ALA A 67 19.26 2.96 18.13
C ALA A 67 19.36 3.31 16.64
N THR A 68 19.30 2.30 15.77
CA THR A 68 19.23 2.46 14.31
C THR A 68 17.79 2.18 13.82
N PRO A 69 17.28 2.93 12.83
CA PRO A 69 15.96 2.69 12.25
C PRO A 69 15.87 1.32 11.56
N PRO A 70 14.64 0.79 11.39
CA PRO A 70 14.43 -0.38 10.54
C PRO A 70 14.86 -0.12 9.10
N LYS A 71 15.25 -1.18 8.40
CA LYS A 71 15.42 -1.16 6.94
C LYS A 71 14.10 -1.50 6.27
N GLY A 72 13.68 -0.72 5.28
CA GLY A 72 12.44 -0.94 4.55
C GLY A 72 12.67 -1.38 3.11
N PHE A 73 11.83 -2.30 2.63
CA PHE A 73 11.90 -2.84 1.28
C PHE A 73 10.48 -3.05 0.73
N PHE A 74 10.20 -2.58 -0.48
CA PHE A 74 9.02 -3.00 -1.22
C PHE A 74 9.26 -4.36 -1.86
N ILE A 75 8.36 -5.31 -1.58
CA ILE A 75 8.32 -6.62 -2.24
C ILE A 75 7.60 -6.47 -3.59
N THR A 76 6.51 -5.69 -3.60
CA THR A 76 5.83 -5.29 -4.84
C THR A 76 6.70 -4.29 -5.58
N LYS A 77 6.99 -4.54 -6.87
CA LYS A 77 7.73 -3.59 -7.69
C LYS A 77 7.00 -2.25 -7.77
N VAL A 78 7.74 -1.16 -7.57
CA VAL A 78 7.21 0.20 -7.61
C VAL A 78 8.17 1.11 -8.38
N PHE A 79 7.62 2.03 -9.17
CA PHE A 79 8.42 3.06 -9.84
C PHE A 79 8.35 4.34 -9.02
N HIS A 80 9.37 4.57 -8.18
CA HIS A 80 9.38 5.64 -7.21
C HIS A 80 10.82 6.16 -7.00
N PRO A 81 11.05 7.49 -6.88
CA PRO A 81 12.39 8.06 -6.75
C PRO A 81 13.20 7.47 -5.60
N ASN A 82 12.62 7.34 -4.41
CA ASN A 82 13.31 6.86 -3.21
C ASN A 82 13.31 5.33 -3.03
N VAL A 83 12.95 4.57 -4.07
CA VAL A 83 12.92 3.11 -4.03
C VAL A 83 13.84 2.56 -5.11
N SER A 84 14.77 1.67 -4.74
CA SER A 84 15.67 1.02 -5.70
C SER A 84 14.91 0.05 -6.60
N THR A 85 15.54 -0.42 -7.68
CA THR A 85 14.98 -1.47 -8.54
C THR A 85 14.81 -2.81 -7.81
N ALA A 86 15.59 -3.06 -6.76
CA ALA A 86 15.46 -4.21 -5.87
C ALA A 86 14.41 -4.02 -4.76
N GLY A 87 13.83 -2.82 -4.65
CA GLY A 87 12.79 -2.47 -3.68
C GLY A 87 13.29 -1.78 -2.42
N ASP A 88 14.59 -1.55 -2.26
CA ASP A 88 15.16 -0.87 -1.08
C ASP A 88 14.59 0.54 -0.94
N ILE A 89 14.12 0.91 0.25
CA ILE A 89 13.72 2.28 0.57
C ILE A 89 14.95 3.04 1.04
N CYS A 90 15.16 4.25 0.50
CA CYS A 90 16.28 5.10 0.86
C CYS A 90 16.39 5.32 2.37
N VAL A 91 17.58 5.02 2.92
CA VAL A 91 17.83 5.07 4.37
C VAL A 91 17.62 6.48 4.93
N ASN A 92 17.88 7.51 4.12
CA ASN A 92 17.74 8.90 4.53
C ASN A 92 16.29 9.28 4.83
N VAL A 93 15.32 8.63 4.16
CA VAL A 93 13.89 8.82 4.43
C VAL A 93 13.56 8.36 5.85
N LEU A 94 14.09 7.21 6.27
CA LEU A 94 13.81 6.65 7.59
C LEU A 94 14.68 7.26 8.70
N LYS A 95 15.84 7.84 8.36
CA LYS A 95 16.77 8.45 9.32
C LYS A 95 16.47 9.88 9.70
N ARG A 96 15.87 10.69 8.81
CA ARG A 96 15.82 12.17 8.96
C ARG A 96 15.27 12.63 10.32
N ASP A 97 14.27 11.92 10.82
CA ASP A 97 13.58 12.25 12.08
C ASP A 97 13.51 11.01 13.01
N TRP A 98 14.46 10.10 12.88
CA TRP A 98 14.50 8.88 13.70
C TRP A 98 14.97 9.17 15.11
N THR A 99 14.22 8.63 16.08
CA THR A 99 14.65 8.54 17.48
C THR A 99 14.33 7.14 18.00
N SER A 100 14.94 6.74 19.12
CA SER A 100 14.62 5.46 19.76
C SER A 100 13.14 5.33 20.16
N GLU A 101 12.45 6.46 20.33
CA GLU A 101 11.03 6.53 20.69
C GLU A 101 10.09 6.41 19.48
N THR A 102 10.62 6.51 18.25
CA THR A 102 9.82 6.40 17.03
C THR A 102 9.21 5.00 16.91
N THR A 103 7.89 4.93 16.73
CA THR A 103 7.13 3.67 16.67
C THR A 103 7.09 3.07 15.26
N LEU A 104 6.88 1.75 15.16
CA LEU A 104 6.64 1.05 13.89
C LEU A 104 5.44 1.63 13.13
N ARG A 105 4.39 2.04 13.86
CA ARG A 105 3.25 2.78 13.30
C ARG A 105 3.70 4.02 12.56
N HIS A 106 4.55 4.83 13.19
CA HIS A 106 5.07 6.05 12.58
C HIS A 106 5.91 5.73 11.33
N VAL A 107 6.76 4.71 11.39
CA VAL A 107 7.56 4.26 10.24
C VAL A 107 6.68 3.91 9.03
N PHE A 108 5.64 3.09 9.23
CA PHE A 108 4.72 2.74 8.14
C PHE A 108 3.97 3.96 7.59
N MET A 109 3.58 4.90 8.45
CA MET A 109 2.96 6.16 8.03
C MET A 109 3.91 7.03 7.20
N VAL A 110 5.18 7.14 7.60
CA VAL A 110 6.20 7.87 6.83
C VAL A 110 6.37 7.25 5.44
N ILE A 111 6.41 5.92 5.34
CA ILE A 111 6.53 5.23 4.06
C ILE A 111 5.29 5.44 3.18
N ARG A 112 4.08 5.43 3.76
CA ARG A 112 2.87 5.77 3.00
C ARG A 112 2.88 7.24 2.54
N CYS A 113 3.33 8.17 3.38
CA CYS A 113 3.49 9.58 3.00
C CYS A 113 4.55 9.79 1.91
N LEU A 114 5.57 8.93 1.86
CA LEU A 114 6.58 8.96 0.80
C LEU A 114 5.97 8.76 -0.59
N LEU A 115 4.94 7.91 -0.70
CA LEU A 115 4.19 7.71 -1.94
C LEU A 115 3.38 8.96 -2.37
N ILE A 116 3.09 9.87 -1.44
CA ILE A 116 2.44 11.15 -1.73
C ILE A 116 3.48 12.18 -2.15
N GLN A 117 4.57 12.27 -1.39
CA GLN A 117 5.61 13.27 -1.57
C GLN A 117 6.99 12.62 -1.56
N PRO A 118 7.53 12.28 -2.74
CA PRO A 118 8.90 11.78 -2.86
C PRO A 118 9.93 12.85 -2.45
N PHE A 119 11.12 12.40 -2.04
CA PHE A 119 12.27 13.24 -1.73
C PHE A 119 13.32 13.19 -2.86
N PRO A 120 13.28 14.09 -3.85
CA PRO A 120 14.13 14.02 -5.03
C PRO A 120 15.64 14.03 -4.72
N ASP A 121 16.06 14.77 -3.68
CA ASP A 121 17.47 14.88 -3.25
C ASP A 121 18.08 13.55 -2.75
N SER A 122 17.25 12.52 -2.56
CA SER A 122 17.67 11.20 -2.08
C SER A 122 17.14 10.07 -2.96
N ALA A 123 17.01 10.34 -4.26
CA ALA A 123 16.57 9.36 -5.24
C ALA A 123 17.56 8.19 -5.34
N LEU A 124 17.05 6.97 -5.18
CA LEU A 124 17.74 5.72 -5.51
C LEU A 124 17.45 5.28 -6.94
N ASN A 125 16.30 5.69 -7.47
CA ASN A 125 15.94 5.53 -8.87
C ASN A 125 16.11 6.89 -9.56
N GLU A 126 17.26 7.08 -10.20
CA GLU A 126 17.63 8.33 -10.87
C GLU A 126 16.65 8.71 -11.99
N GLU A 127 16.14 7.73 -12.73
CA GLU A 127 15.17 7.96 -13.80
C GLU A 127 13.85 8.49 -13.23
N ALA A 128 13.31 7.83 -12.20
CA ALA A 128 12.09 8.29 -11.54
C ALA A 128 12.29 9.67 -10.89
N GLY A 129 13.45 9.92 -10.28
CA GLY A 129 13.80 11.21 -9.68
C GLY A 129 13.90 12.33 -10.71
N LYS A 130 14.54 12.07 -11.86
CA LYS A 130 14.64 13.01 -12.97
C LYS A 130 13.27 13.35 -13.55
N LEU A 131 12.47 12.34 -13.89
CA LEU A 131 11.12 12.55 -14.41
C LEU A 131 10.24 13.32 -13.42
N LEU A 132 10.30 13.01 -12.13
CA LEU A 132 9.53 13.76 -11.13
C LEU A 132 9.79 15.29 -11.20
N LEU A 133 11.04 15.69 -11.45
CA LEU A 133 11.46 17.09 -11.47
C LEU A 133 11.28 17.77 -12.83
N GLU A 134 11.53 17.05 -13.92
CA GLU A 134 11.61 17.60 -15.27
C GLU A 134 10.35 17.33 -16.12
N ASP A 135 9.67 16.20 -15.91
CA ASP A 135 8.49 15.77 -16.66
C ASP A 135 7.55 14.92 -15.78
N TYR A 136 6.79 15.62 -14.94
CA TYR A 136 5.87 14.97 -14.01
C TYR A 136 4.78 14.14 -14.72
N GLU A 137 4.37 14.54 -15.92
CA GLU A 137 3.33 13.82 -16.67
C GLU A 137 3.82 12.43 -17.09
N GLU A 138 5.07 12.34 -17.57
CA GLU A 138 5.69 11.06 -17.91
C GLU A 138 6.00 10.22 -16.65
N TYR A 139 6.43 10.85 -15.55
CA TYR A 139 6.56 10.16 -14.25
C TYR A 139 5.24 9.51 -13.82
N ASP A 140 4.15 10.29 -13.83
CA ASP A 140 2.82 9.84 -13.42
C ASP A 140 2.32 8.69 -14.31
N LYS A 141 2.46 8.80 -15.63
CA LYS A 141 2.10 7.73 -16.58
C LYS A 141 2.83 6.42 -16.28
N ARG A 142 4.15 6.48 -16.09
CA ARG A 142 4.97 5.28 -15.82
C ARG A 142 4.66 4.67 -14.46
N ALA A 143 4.52 5.49 -13.43
CA ALA A 143 4.19 5.04 -12.09
C ALA A 143 2.79 4.40 -12.04
N ARG A 144 1.80 4.96 -12.76
CA ARG A 144 0.46 4.35 -12.91
C ARG A 144 0.50 3.03 -13.67
N LEU A 145 1.26 2.95 -14.77
CA LEU A 145 1.43 1.70 -15.52
C LEU A 145 2.01 0.61 -14.61
N MET A 146 3.11 0.90 -13.91
CA MET A 146 3.74 -0.03 -12.97
C MET A 146 2.79 -0.44 -11.85
N THR A 147 2.02 0.50 -11.31
CA THR A 147 0.99 0.22 -10.31
C THR A 147 -0.09 -0.71 -10.85
N SER A 148 -0.56 -0.52 -12.09
CA SER A 148 -1.59 -1.37 -12.70
C SER A 148 -1.13 -2.81 -12.94
N ILE A 149 0.17 -3.01 -13.20
CA ILE A 149 0.76 -4.33 -13.48
C ILE A 149 1.10 -5.06 -12.18
N HIS A 150 1.68 -4.36 -11.21
CA HIS A 150 2.29 -4.98 -10.02
C HIS A 150 1.49 -4.76 -8.73
N GLY A 151 0.76 -3.66 -8.62
CA GLY A 151 -0.07 -3.36 -7.47
C GLY A 151 -1.20 -4.39 -7.37
N LEU A 152 -1.36 -5.01 -6.20
CA LEU A 152 -2.47 -5.94 -6.00
C LEU A 152 -3.79 -5.15 -6.03
N SER A 153 -4.74 -5.62 -6.85
CA SER A 153 -6.06 -5.00 -6.95
C SER A 153 -6.79 -5.07 -5.62
N GLN A 154 -7.27 -3.92 -5.16
CA GLN A 154 -8.09 -3.84 -3.95
C GLN A 154 -9.43 -4.58 -4.07
N ALA A 155 -9.94 -4.71 -5.30
CA ALA A 155 -11.19 -5.43 -5.59
C ALA A 155 -11.09 -6.95 -5.37
N LYS A 156 -9.87 -7.52 -5.33
CA LYS A 156 -9.67 -8.94 -5.02
C LYS A 156 -9.62 -9.24 -3.52
N ARG A 157 -9.90 -8.26 -2.65
CA ARG A 157 -9.89 -8.49 -1.20
C ARG A 157 -11.23 -9.03 -0.72
N PRO A 158 -11.25 -10.14 0.04
CA PRO A 158 -12.44 -10.50 0.79
C PRO A 158 -12.73 -9.37 1.79
N THR A 159 -13.96 -8.87 1.77
CA THR A 159 -14.46 -7.94 2.79
C THR A 159 -14.29 -8.58 4.16
N PRO A 160 -13.77 -7.87 5.18
CA PRO A 160 -13.68 -8.41 6.52
C PRO A 160 -15.10 -8.69 7.03
N THR A 161 -15.44 -9.96 7.19
CA THR A 161 -16.69 -10.39 7.82
C THR A 161 -16.69 -9.86 9.26
N PRO A 162 -17.74 -9.15 9.71
CA PRO A 162 -17.87 -8.81 11.12
C PRO A 162 -17.89 -10.12 11.92
N LEU A 163 -17.02 -10.24 12.94
CA LEU A 163 -17.11 -11.33 13.89
C LEU A 163 -18.43 -11.19 14.66
N THR A 164 -19.46 -11.90 14.20
CA THR A 164 -20.65 -12.14 15.02
C THR A 164 -20.27 -13.10 16.12
N THR A 165 -20.30 -12.64 17.36
CA THR A 165 -20.21 -13.46 18.58
C THR A 165 -21.32 -14.51 18.55
N SER A 166 -20.94 -15.76 18.29
CA SER A 166 -21.84 -16.91 18.33
C SER A 166 -22.10 -17.31 19.77
N GLY A 167 -23.32 -17.05 20.25
CA GLY A 167 -23.86 -17.61 21.48
C GLY A 167 -24.68 -18.89 21.18
N ALA A 168 -24.11 -20.03 21.56
CA ALA A 168 -24.73 -21.22 22.15
C ALA A 168 -26.07 -21.81 21.61
N ASN A 169 -25.93 -23.02 21.04
CA ASN A 169 -26.51 -24.32 21.51
C ASN A 169 -27.71 -24.97 20.77
N ALA A 170 -27.68 -26.33 20.86
CA ALA A 170 -28.56 -27.41 20.41
C ALA A 170 -28.40 -27.81 18.93
N GLY A 171 -28.14 -29.06 18.52
CA GLY A 171 -28.19 -30.37 19.19
C GLY A 171 -28.95 -31.35 18.29
N GLY A 172 -28.31 -32.47 17.90
CA GLY A 172 -29.03 -33.71 17.52
C GLY A 172 -29.12 -34.13 16.04
N ALA A 173 -28.25 -35.09 15.68
CA ALA A 173 -28.55 -36.39 15.04
C ALA A 173 -29.04 -36.54 13.57
N ALA A 174 -28.20 -37.28 12.82
CA ALA A 174 -28.47 -38.52 12.05
C ALA A 174 -28.78 -38.49 10.53
N ALA A 175 -28.08 -39.44 9.86
CA ALA A 175 -28.29 -40.09 8.55
C ALA A 175 -28.20 -39.20 7.29
N GLY A 176 -27.65 -39.61 6.14
CA GLY A 176 -27.16 -40.90 5.67
C GLY A 176 -27.20 -40.86 4.13
N GLU A 177 -26.13 -41.35 3.49
CA GLU A 177 -26.09 -41.98 2.16
C GLU A 177 -26.26 -41.16 0.85
N GLY A 178 -25.20 -41.22 0.02
CA GLY A 178 -25.29 -41.77 -1.34
C GLY A 178 -25.55 -40.83 -2.52
N GLY A 179 -24.70 -40.92 -3.56
CA GLY A 179 -25.15 -40.71 -4.96
C GLY A 179 -24.27 -39.85 -5.87
N LYS A 180 -23.31 -40.49 -6.57
CA LYS A 180 -22.69 -40.01 -7.83
C LYS A 180 -23.70 -40.03 -8.99
N LYS A 181 -23.63 -39.06 -9.91
CA LYS A 181 -23.41 -39.21 -11.38
C LYS A 181 -23.71 -37.90 -12.14
N GLU A 182 -22.74 -37.38 -12.90
CA GLU A 182 -22.64 -37.43 -14.39
C GLU A 182 -23.74 -36.63 -15.11
N ALA A 183 -23.38 -35.50 -15.72
CA ALA A 183 -22.92 -35.34 -17.12
C ALA A 183 -24.09 -35.16 -18.10
N GLY A 184 -24.02 -34.12 -18.93
CA GLY A 184 -25.01 -33.86 -19.96
C GLY A 184 -24.77 -32.55 -20.68
N ALA A 185 -24.06 -32.66 -21.81
CA ALA A 185 -23.70 -31.60 -22.73
C ALA A 185 -24.88 -31.09 -23.57
N GLY A 186 -24.66 -29.93 -24.21
CA GLY A 186 -25.18 -29.66 -25.55
C GLY A 186 -26.04 -28.40 -25.66
N GLY A 187 -25.76 -27.61 -26.69
CA GLY A 187 -26.77 -26.74 -27.29
C GLY A 187 -26.28 -25.34 -27.65
N GLU A 188 -25.81 -25.22 -28.89
CA GLU A 188 -25.49 -24.02 -29.64
C GLU A 188 -26.60 -22.94 -29.66
N GLY A 189 -26.24 -21.71 -30.04
CA GLY A 189 -27.14 -20.93 -30.89
C GLY A 189 -27.25 -19.43 -30.63
N SER A 190 -26.45 -18.67 -31.37
CA SER A 190 -26.81 -17.43 -32.08
C SER A 190 -27.20 -16.14 -31.33
N SER A 191 -26.43 -15.08 -31.64
CA SER A 191 -26.81 -13.67 -31.52
C SER A 191 -28.08 -13.33 -32.33
N PRO A 192 -28.73 -12.19 -32.01
CA PRO A 192 -28.64 -11.08 -32.96
C PRO A 192 -28.53 -9.67 -32.34
N THR A 193 -27.63 -8.89 -32.94
CA THR A 193 -27.66 -7.45 -33.28
C THR A 193 -28.64 -6.46 -32.61
N LEU A 194 -28.02 -5.43 -32.02
CA LEU A 194 -28.20 -3.97 -32.23
C LEU A 194 -29.62 -3.37 -32.32
N LYS A 195 -29.95 -2.52 -31.34
CA LYS A 195 -30.75 -1.30 -31.56
C LYS A 195 -30.04 -0.06 -31.00
N LYS A 196 -30.04 0.95 -31.86
CA LYS A 196 -29.43 2.28 -31.77
C LYS A 196 -30.43 3.22 -31.08
N ALA A 197 -29.96 4.06 -30.17
CA ALA A 197 -30.68 5.27 -29.75
C ALA A 197 -29.67 6.41 -29.56
N LYS A 198 -30.03 7.58 -30.08
CA LYS A 198 -29.21 8.79 -30.23
C LYS A 198 -30.00 9.94 -29.59
N SER A 199 -29.37 10.72 -28.70
CA SER A 199 -29.62 12.16 -28.41
C SER A 199 -28.48 12.59 -27.44
N GLU A 200 -27.57 13.52 -27.78
CA GLU A 200 -27.68 15.00 -27.76
C GLU A 200 -28.15 15.54 -26.39
N ALA A 201 -27.50 16.49 -25.69
CA ALA A 201 -26.48 17.48 -26.02
C ALA A 201 -25.80 18.07 -24.74
N ALA A 202 -24.66 18.77 -24.93
CA ALA A 202 -24.08 19.89 -24.16
C ALA A 202 -23.82 19.73 -22.63
N GLY A 203 -22.74 20.19 -21.99
CA GLY A 203 -21.62 21.09 -22.33
C GLY A 203 -21.13 21.79 -21.03
N LYS A 204 -19.82 22.10 -20.96
CA LYS A 204 -19.03 22.83 -19.93
C LYS A 204 -18.52 22.00 -18.73
N ALA A 205 -17.23 21.68 -18.59
CA ALA A 205 -16.01 22.51 -18.45
C ALA A 205 -15.92 23.29 -17.12
N ALA A 206 -15.13 22.76 -16.16
CA ALA A 206 -14.22 23.49 -15.25
C ALA A 206 -13.83 22.61 -14.03
N ALA A 207 -12.72 21.88 -14.10
CA ALA A 207 -12.05 21.31 -12.92
C ALA A 207 -10.58 20.97 -13.25
N GLY A 208 -9.81 21.98 -13.68
CA GLY A 208 -8.42 21.81 -14.10
C GLY A 208 -7.64 23.09 -13.91
N ALA A 209 -7.51 23.57 -12.67
CA ALA A 209 -6.68 24.73 -12.34
C ALA A 209 -6.23 24.82 -10.86
N ALA A 210 -6.74 23.98 -9.95
CA ALA A 210 -6.52 24.19 -8.51
C ALA A 210 -5.17 23.65 -7.96
N ALA A 211 -4.50 22.72 -8.65
CA ALA A 211 -3.26 22.11 -8.14
C ALA A 211 -1.99 22.95 -8.39
N SER A 212 -2.00 23.84 -9.38
CA SER A 212 -0.82 24.63 -9.75
C SER A 212 -0.58 25.84 -8.83
N ALA A 213 -1.61 26.35 -8.17
CA ALA A 213 -1.52 27.58 -7.38
C ALA A 213 -0.89 27.39 -5.98
N THR A 214 -0.85 26.17 -5.44
CA THR A 214 -0.35 25.92 -4.07
C THR A 214 1.18 25.92 -3.98
N MET A 215 1.89 25.59 -5.06
CA MET A 215 3.37 25.54 -5.08
C MET A 215 4.03 26.93 -5.21
N ALA A 216 3.33 27.93 -5.75
CA ALA A 216 3.89 29.28 -5.93
C ALA A 216 3.98 30.09 -4.61
N LYS A 217 3.19 29.73 -3.58
CA LYS A 217 3.15 30.48 -2.32
C LYS A 217 4.18 30.01 -1.28
N VAL A 218 4.65 28.76 -1.37
CA VAL A 218 5.65 28.23 -0.42
C VAL A 218 7.08 28.69 -0.76
N LYS A 219 7.40 28.87 -2.05
CA LYS A 219 8.73 29.36 -2.48
C LYS A 219 9.06 30.80 -2.05
N LYS A 220 8.07 31.61 -1.63
CA LYS A 220 8.29 32.98 -1.16
C LYS A 220 8.54 33.09 0.35
N GLY A 221 8.26 32.04 1.13
CA GLY A 221 8.43 32.04 2.58
C GLY A 221 9.80 31.56 3.09
N LEU A 222 10.54 30.80 2.28
CA LEU A 222 11.79 30.14 2.72
C LEU A 222 13.09 30.89 2.34
N LYS A 223 12.98 32.16 1.91
CA LYS A 223 14.16 33.02 1.65
C LYS A 223 14.34 34.15 2.68
N ARG A 224 13.71 34.04 3.85
CA ARG A 224 13.80 35.06 4.93
C ARG A 224 13.96 34.50 6.35
N LEU A 225 14.46 33.26 6.49
CA LEU A 225 14.98 32.74 7.76
C LEU A 225 16.37 32.16 7.49
#